data_AF-A0A964PJR4-F1
#
_entry.id   AF-A0A964PJR4-F1
#
_cell.length_a   1.000
_cell.length_b   1.000
_cell.length_c   1.000
_cell.angle_alpha   90.00
_cell.angle_beta   90.00
_cell.angle_gamma   90.00
#
_symmetry.space_group_name_H-M   'P 1'
#
loop_
_entity.id
_entity.type
_entity.pdbx_description
1 polymer ?
#
loop_
_entity_poly.entity_id
_entity_poly.type
_entity_poly.pdbx_seq_one_letter_code
_entity_poly.pdbx_strand_id
1 'polypeptide(L)'
;MTTPRALSGAAGLVLGLSLLALSARAAVESTPAATPAATPAAAPAATAAMDHSGHDMSQMDRGRDAEGRSLYGMKHKMDPAMTRELREKVALYQKYSDAEIAMSMDMMGPEYAWYISPPDVKGSQGILILMHGFREQGDKIFKDQVQSIGNIFPTSMGVGMAMMTAEHIQVGLDDLKAAGAKEIVVIPVTSSGTNELYRQWLYIFGQRETAEFASVPRVKTDAKLHFVAPPGENPLVAEILLDHAVEMSKDPGKEVVIIAGHGPSSAADNAEELRVLAGLAKIVKQDGGFADVRGITLQDDAPPEVRAANVQKLREVVEAATNKGQRVLVVTNLIGARTIQAKLRSDLKGLSYEFNPKGLVNHPNFMKWMGESVREEFEKSAAVSKARPAGS
;
A
#
# COMPACT_ATOMS: atom_id res chain seq x y z
N MET A 1 60.66 -41.97 -25.66
CA MET A 1 59.56 -42.89 -25.37
C MET A 1 58.41 -42.05 -24.81
N THR A 2 57.59 -41.47 -25.68
CA THR A 2 56.29 -41.99 -26.21
C THR A 2 55.11 -41.33 -25.49
N THR A 3 54.50 -40.35 -26.18
CA THR A 3 53.06 -40.04 -26.17
C THR A 3 52.23 -41.27 -26.66
N PRO A 4 50.89 -41.19 -26.80
CA PRO A 4 49.82 -40.94 -25.83
C PRO A 4 48.70 -42.04 -25.93
N ARG A 5 47.58 -41.94 -25.19
CA ARG A 5 46.30 -42.49 -25.69
C ARG A 5 45.06 -41.81 -25.08
N ALA A 6 44.15 -41.45 -25.99
CA ALA A 6 42.81 -40.90 -25.79
C ALA A 6 41.74 -41.99 -25.73
N LEU A 7 40.53 -41.62 -25.30
CA LEU A 7 39.18 -42.09 -25.72
C LEU A 7 38.16 -41.15 -25.02
N SER A 8 37.48 -40.22 -25.72
CA SER A 8 36.23 -40.35 -26.48
C SER A 8 34.96 -40.45 -25.62
N GLY A 9 34.00 -39.52 -25.80
CA GLY A 9 32.60 -39.78 -25.48
C GLY A 9 31.66 -38.58 -25.31
N ALA A 10 31.02 -38.18 -26.41
CA ALA A 10 29.66 -37.63 -26.53
C ALA A 10 29.31 -36.19 -26.04
N ALA A 11 29.03 -35.37 -27.05
CA ALA A 11 28.34 -34.09 -26.99
C ALA A 11 26.83 -34.27 -26.74
N GLY A 12 26.26 -33.45 -25.86
CA GLY A 12 24.81 -33.28 -25.67
C GLY A 12 24.37 -31.91 -26.18
N LEU A 13 23.71 -31.91 -27.34
CA LEU A 13 23.07 -30.75 -27.97
C LEU A 13 21.69 -30.55 -27.33
N VAL A 14 21.42 -29.40 -26.70
CA VAL A 14 20.06 -29.05 -26.27
C VAL A 14 19.51 -28.00 -27.25
N LEU A 15 18.56 -28.45 -28.08
CA LEU A 15 17.77 -27.63 -28.99
C LEU A 15 16.89 -26.65 -28.21
N GLY A 16 16.94 -25.38 -28.61
CA GLY A 16 15.88 -24.41 -28.34
C GLY A 16 14.68 -24.66 -29.24
N LEU A 17 13.49 -24.70 -28.64
CA LEU A 17 12.21 -24.63 -29.37
C LEU A 17 11.62 -23.22 -29.21
N SER A 18 11.67 -22.47 -30.31
CA SER A 18 10.84 -21.28 -30.56
C SER A 18 9.51 -21.75 -31.14
N LEU A 19 8.38 -21.47 -30.48
CA LEU A 19 7.05 -21.63 -31.08
C LEU A 19 6.64 -20.34 -31.79
N LEU A 20 6.72 -20.34 -33.12
CA LEU A 20 5.88 -19.51 -33.98
C LEU A 20 4.54 -20.23 -34.19
N ALA A 21 3.43 -19.60 -33.81
CA ALA A 21 2.10 -20.05 -34.21
C ALA A 21 1.69 -19.32 -35.51
N LEU A 22 1.60 -20.09 -36.60
CA LEU A 22 1.09 -19.67 -37.90
C LEU A 22 -0.41 -19.99 -37.95
N SER A 23 -1.27 -18.98 -37.94
CA SER A 23 -2.72 -19.16 -38.09
C SER A 23 -3.11 -19.23 -39.56
N ALA A 24 -3.50 -20.42 -40.02
CA ALA A 24 -4.10 -20.65 -41.33
C ALA A 24 -5.62 -20.43 -41.28
N ARG A 25 -6.12 -19.56 -42.16
CA ARG A 25 -7.55 -19.35 -42.44
C ARG A 25 -8.06 -20.49 -43.32
N ALA A 26 -9.14 -21.15 -42.92
CA ALA A 26 -9.97 -21.95 -43.79
C ALA A 26 -11.38 -21.35 -43.82
N ALA A 27 -11.82 -20.96 -45.01
CA ALA A 27 -13.18 -20.53 -45.29
C ALA A 27 -14.08 -21.76 -45.49
N VAL A 28 -15.25 -21.76 -44.86
CA VAL A 28 -16.35 -22.67 -45.20
C VAL A 28 -17.58 -21.80 -45.39
N GLU A 29 -18.15 -21.88 -46.59
CA GLU A 29 -19.44 -21.33 -46.97
C GLU A 29 -20.57 -22.16 -46.35
N SER A 30 -21.61 -21.49 -45.85
CA SER A 30 -22.91 -22.10 -45.57
C SER A 30 -24.03 -21.10 -45.89
N THR A 31 -24.90 -21.48 -46.81
CA THR A 31 -26.13 -20.80 -47.24
C THR A 31 -27.29 -20.97 -46.23
N PRO A 32 -28.36 -20.14 -46.31
CA PRO A 32 -29.08 -19.66 -45.14
C PRO A 32 -30.34 -20.47 -44.79
N ALA A 33 -30.72 -20.46 -43.51
CA ALA A 33 -32.01 -20.96 -43.05
C ALA A 33 -32.74 -19.94 -42.13
N ALA A 34 -33.99 -19.69 -42.51
CA ALA A 34 -35.12 -18.98 -41.90
C ALA A 34 -35.00 -18.35 -40.50
N THR A 35 -35.37 -17.07 -40.46
CA THR A 35 -35.67 -16.23 -39.29
C THR A 35 -36.91 -16.71 -38.52
N PRO A 36 -36.86 -16.81 -37.18
CA PRO A 36 -38.04 -16.69 -36.34
C PRO A 36 -38.11 -15.32 -35.64
N ALA A 37 -39.35 -14.91 -35.37
CA ALA A 37 -39.76 -13.57 -34.98
C ALA A 37 -39.13 -13.01 -33.70
N ALA A 38 -38.94 -11.69 -33.69
CA ALA A 38 -38.46 -10.90 -32.57
C ALA A 38 -39.44 -10.97 -31.38
N THR A 39 -38.91 -11.36 -30.22
CA THR A 39 -39.56 -11.17 -28.92
C THR A 39 -39.00 -9.87 -28.33
N PRO A 40 -39.80 -8.93 -27.80
CA PRO A 40 -39.29 -7.68 -27.28
C PRO A 40 -38.36 -7.94 -26.09
N ALA A 41 -37.16 -7.36 -26.14
CA ALA A 41 -36.19 -7.44 -25.07
C ALA A 41 -36.77 -6.84 -23.79
N ALA A 42 -36.89 -7.67 -22.75
CA ALA A 42 -37.14 -7.19 -21.41
C ALA A 42 -35.95 -6.31 -21.00
N ALA A 43 -36.23 -5.09 -20.52
CA ALA A 43 -35.24 -4.23 -19.91
C ALA A 43 -34.51 -5.01 -18.79
N PRO A 44 -33.18 -4.87 -18.64
CA PRO A 44 -32.47 -5.54 -17.57
C PRO A 44 -33.04 -5.05 -16.25
N ALA A 45 -33.59 -5.97 -15.46
CA ALA A 45 -33.99 -5.70 -14.10
C ALA A 45 -32.75 -5.23 -13.33
N ALA A 46 -32.85 -4.06 -12.69
CA ALA A 46 -31.85 -3.60 -11.73
C ALA A 46 -31.75 -4.65 -10.62
N THR A 47 -30.70 -5.47 -10.67
CA THR A 47 -30.32 -6.32 -9.55
C THR A 47 -29.87 -5.39 -8.44
N ALA A 48 -30.64 -5.34 -7.35
CA ALA A 48 -30.24 -4.64 -6.14
C ALA A 48 -28.82 -5.10 -5.78
N ALA A 49 -27.86 -4.18 -5.82
CA ALA A 49 -26.54 -4.41 -5.26
C ALA A 49 -26.76 -4.79 -3.79
N MET A 50 -26.34 -5.98 -3.38
CA MET A 50 -26.32 -6.30 -1.96
C MET A 50 -25.25 -5.43 -1.33
N ASP A 51 -25.68 -4.39 -0.63
CA ASP A 51 -24.83 -3.55 0.19
C ASP A 51 -24.35 -4.37 1.40
N HIS A 52 -23.04 -4.63 1.47
CA HIS A 52 -22.42 -5.37 2.56
C HIS A 52 -22.16 -4.52 3.81
N SER A 53 -22.46 -3.22 3.79
CA SER A 53 -22.32 -2.35 4.96
C SER A 53 -23.21 -2.75 6.15
N GLY A 54 -24.25 -3.55 5.88
CA GLY A 54 -25.22 -3.99 6.88
C GLY A 54 -24.85 -5.26 7.67
N HIS A 55 -23.72 -5.92 7.39
CA HIS A 55 -23.34 -7.13 8.14
C HIS A 55 -23.04 -6.83 9.62
N ASP A 56 -23.49 -7.71 10.52
CA ASP A 56 -23.25 -7.57 11.96
C ASP A 56 -21.89 -8.13 12.36
N MET A 57 -21.04 -7.23 12.86
CA MET A 57 -19.68 -7.53 13.35
C MET A 57 -19.66 -8.03 14.80
N SER A 58 -20.81 -8.23 15.45
CA SER A 58 -20.87 -8.62 16.87
C SER A 58 -20.41 -10.06 17.16
N GLN A 59 -20.44 -10.96 16.16
CA GLN A 59 -20.18 -12.40 16.29
C GLN A 59 -18.78 -12.83 15.80
N MET A 60 -17.81 -11.91 15.73
CA MET A 60 -16.45 -12.21 15.26
C MET A 60 -15.68 -13.11 16.24
N ASP A 61 -14.76 -13.94 15.70
CA ASP A 61 -13.79 -14.66 16.52
C ASP A 61 -12.80 -13.68 17.17
N ARG A 62 -12.83 -13.63 18.50
CA ARG A 62 -11.96 -12.78 19.33
C ARG A 62 -10.77 -13.55 19.90
N GLY A 63 -10.58 -14.79 19.45
CA GLY A 63 -9.42 -15.59 19.78
C GLY A 63 -8.13 -14.84 19.44
N ARG A 64 -7.13 -14.98 20.31
CA ARG A 64 -5.78 -14.47 20.10
C ARG A 64 -4.84 -15.64 19.96
N ASP A 65 -3.91 -15.55 19.02
CA ASP A 65 -2.80 -16.48 18.94
C ASP A 65 -1.74 -16.19 20.03
N ALA A 66 -0.68 -17.00 20.06
CA ALA A 66 0.40 -16.85 21.03
C ALA A 66 1.17 -15.51 20.93
N GLU A 67 1.05 -14.80 19.81
CA GLU A 67 1.66 -13.49 19.59
C GLU A 67 0.69 -12.33 19.94
N GLY A 68 -0.55 -12.63 20.34
CA GLY A 68 -1.57 -11.65 20.66
C GLY A 68 -2.33 -11.11 19.45
N ARG A 69 -2.25 -11.79 18.30
CA ARG A 69 -2.97 -11.41 17.08
C ARG A 69 -4.35 -12.05 17.04
N SER A 70 -5.35 -11.31 16.59
CA SER A 70 -6.69 -11.80 16.30
C SER A 70 -6.96 -11.80 14.81
N LEU A 71 -7.71 -12.80 14.33
CA LEU A 71 -8.01 -13.02 12.90
C LEU A 71 -6.80 -13.39 12.02
N TYR A 72 -5.62 -13.61 12.61
CA TYR A 72 -4.43 -13.99 11.84
C TYR A 72 -4.61 -15.36 11.15
N GLY A 73 -4.33 -15.40 9.85
CA GLY A 73 -4.51 -16.60 9.02
C GLY A 73 -5.94 -16.86 8.55
N MET A 74 -6.89 -15.99 8.89
CA MET A 74 -8.26 -16.06 8.36
C MET A 74 -8.27 -15.67 6.88
N LYS A 75 -8.97 -16.45 6.07
CA LYS A 75 -9.15 -16.14 4.64
C LYS A 75 -10.33 -15.20 4.42
N HIS A 76 -10.17 -14.26 3.50
CA HIS A 76 -11.27 -13.44 3.02
C HIS A 76 -12.28 -14.32 2.29
N LYS A 77 -13.55 -14.20 2.70
CA LYS A 77 -14.67 -14.78 1.94
C LYS A 77 -15.04 -13.78 0.85
N MET A 78 -14.69 -14.11 -0.39
CA MET A 78 -15.20 -13.42 -1.57
C MET A 78 -16.65 -13.84 -1.81
N ASP A 79 -17.54 -12.87 -1.96
CA ASP A 79 -18.85 -13.12 -2.55
C ASP A 79 -18.97 -12.42 -3.93
N PRO A 80 -19.96 -12.82 -4.76
CA PRO A 80 -20.10 -12.26 -6.10
C PRO A 80 -20.39 -10.76 -6.15
N ALA A 81 -20.98 -10.18 -5.10
CA ALA A 81 -21.29 -8.75 -5.07
C ALA A 81 -20.02 -7.93 -4.77
N MET A 82 -19.20 -8.36 -3.80
CA MET A 82 -17.87 -7.79 -3.58
C MET A 82 -17.00 -7.87 -4.83
N THR A 83 -16.99 -9.01 -5.54
CA THR A 83 -16.24 -9.14 -6.80
C THR A 83 -16.68 -8.11 -7.84
N ARG A 84 -17.98 -7.83 -7.95
CA ARG A 84 -18.50 -6.81 -8.88
C ARG A 84 -18.09 -5.40 -8.48
N GLU A 85 -18.21 -5.05 -7.20
CA GLU A 85 -17.78 -3.73 -6.70
C GLU A 85 -16.29 -3.50 -6.93
N LEU A 86 -15.46 -4.50 -6.62
CA LEU A 86 -14.02 -4.42 -6.85
C LEU A 86 -13.69 -4.24 -8.34
N ARG A 87 -14.37 -4.97 -9.24
CA ARG A 87 -14.19 -4.79 -10.68
C ARG A 87 -14.60 -3.40 -11.17
N GLU A 88 -15.65 -2.82 -10.58
CA GLU A 88 -16.14 -1.49 -10.93
C GLU A 88 -15.19 -0.39 -10.46
N LYS A 89 -14.71 -0.48 -9.22
CA LYS A 89 -13.96 0.60 -8.56
C LYS A 89 -12.44 0.52 -8.76
N VAL A 90 -11.89 -0.69 -8.89
CA VAL A 90 -10.44 -0.89 -9.04
C VAL A 90 -10.09 -1.02 -10.51
N ALA A 91 -9.41 -0.01 -11.07
CA ALA A 91 -9.06 0.04 -12.49
C ALA A 91 -8.30 -1.22 -12.97
N LEU A 92 -7.43 -1.78 -12.12
CA LEU A 92 -6.70 -3.02 -12.40
C LEU A 92 -7.63 -4.20 -12.68
N TYR A 93 -8.77 -4.29 -11.98
CA TYR A 93 -9.68 -5.43 -12.03
C TYR A 93 -10.74 -5.35 -13.12
N GLN A 94 -10.88 -4.21 -13.81
CA GLN A 94 -11.87 -4.04 -14.89
C GLN A 94 -11.76 -5.11 -15.99
N LYS A 95 -10.54 -5.57 -16.27
CA LYS A 95 -10.24 -6.59 -17.29
C LYS A 95 -10.08 -8.00 -16.72
N TYR A 96 -10.18 -8.17 -15.40
CA TYR A 96 -9.94 -9.44 -14.72
C TYR A 96 -11.24 -10.26 -14.63
N SER A 97 -11.13 -11.56 -14.87
CA SER A 97 -12.15 -12.55 -14.52
C SER A 97 -12.35 -12.65 -13.01
N ASP A 98 -13.47 -13.21 -12.57
CA ASP A 98 -13.74 -13.43 -11.13
C ASP A 98 -12.64 -14.27 -10.48
N ALA A 99 -12.09 -15.26 -11.20
CA ALA A 99 -11.00 -16.11 -10.74
C ALA A 99 -9.68 -15.34 -10.57
N GLU A 100 -9.36 -14.42 -11.49
CA GLU A 100 -8.18 -13.56 -11.38
C GLU A 100 -8.29 -12.58 -10.21
N ILE A 101 -9.48 -12.01 -9.97
CA ILE A 101 -9.74 -11.16 -8.80
C ILE A 101 -9.58 -11.99 -7.52
N ALA A 102 -10.22 -13.16 -7.43
CA ALA A 102 -10.11 -14.02 -6.26
C ALA A 102 -8.66 -14.45 -5.98
N MET A 103 -7.89 -14.77 -7.03
CA MET A 103 -6.46 -15.07 -6.91
C MET A 103 -5.67 -13.85 -6.42
N SER A 104 -5.96 -12.64 -6.92
CA SER A 104 -5.31 -11.42 -6.44
C SER A 104 -5.59 -11.19 -4.95
N MET A 105 -6.82 -11.44 -4.49
CA MET A 105 -7.21 -11.29 -3.08
C MET A 105 -6.49 -12.29 -2.17
N ASP A 106 -6.40 -13.56 -2.56
CA ASP A 106 -5.69 -14.60 -1.78
C ASP A 106 -4.19 -14.28 -1.63
N MET A 107 -3.60 -13.55 -2.59
CA MET A 107 -2.18 -13.17 -2.59
C MET A 107 -1.85 -11.92 -1.74
N MET A 108 -2.84 -11.11 -1.35
CA MET A 108 -2.63 -9.87 -0.59
C MET A 108 -2.23 -10.11 0.88
N GLY A 109 -2.40 -11.33 1.38
CA GLY A 109 -2.05 -11.70 2.75
C GLY A 109 -3.20 -11.50 3.73
N PRO A 110 -3.01 -11.86 5.02
CA PRO A 110 -4.08 -11.81 6.00
C PRO A 110 -4.35 -10.37 6.47
N GLU A 111 -5.61 -10.11 6.83
CA GLU A 111 -5.98 -8.95 7.62
C GLU A 111 -6.21 -9.36 9.07
N TYR A 112 -5.59 -8.67 10.02
CA TYR A 112 -5.60 -9.06 11.42
C TYR A 112 -5.38 -7.88 12.37
N ALA A 113 -5.91 -8.01 13.57
CA ALA A 113 -5.66 -7.08 14.65
C ALA A 113 -4.47 -7.56 15.48
N TRP A 114 -3.63 -6.64 15.94
CA TRP A 114 -2.53 -6.94 16.84
C TRP A 114 -2.50 -5.95 17.99
N TYR A 115 -2.97 -6.38 19.16
CA TYR A 115 -2.86 -5.59 20.38
C TYR A 115 -1.43 -5.73 20.93
N ILE A 116 -0.67 -4.64 20.98
CA ILE A 116 0.78 -4.68 21.25
C ILE A 116 1.16 -4.21 22.66
N SER A 117 0.22 -3.63 23.40
CA SER A 117 0.49 -3.15 24.75
C SER A 117 0.54 -4.30 25.76
N PRO A 118 1.43 -4.23 26.77
CA PRO A 118 1.38 -5.12 27.93
C PRO A 118 -0.01 -5.11 28.59
N PRO A 119 -0.46 -6.24 29.19
CA PRO A 119 -1.81 -6.33 29.76
C PRO A 119 -2.14 -5.33 30.87
N ASP A 120 -1.11 -4.85 31.58
CA ASP A 120 -1.18 -3.87 32.66
C ASP A 120 -1.22 -2.41 32.16
N VAL A 121 -0.89 -2.17 30.89
CA VAL A 121 -1.07 -0.85 30.26
C VAL A 121 -2.55 -0.61 29.99
N LYS A 122 -3.11 0.32 30.76
CA LYS A 122 -4.51 0.78 30.70
C LYS A 122 -4.53 2.31 30.72
N GLY A 123 -5.52 2.92 30.09
CA GLY A 123 -5.60 4.38 30.06
C GLY A 123 -6.78 4.90 29.26
N SER A 124 -7.18 6.16 29.52
CA SER A 124 -8.28 6.82 28.80
C SER A 124 -7.91 7.26 27.38
N GLN A 125 -6.63 7.23 27.03
CA GLN A 125 -6.09 7.57 25.71
C GLN A 125 -5.53 6.29 25.07
N GLY A 126 -5.99 5.95 23.88
CA GLY A 126 -5.53 4.79 23.12
C GLY A 126 -5.02 5.17 21.73
N ILE A 127 -4.30 4.26 21.08
CA ILE A 127 -3.74 4.48 19.75
C ILE A 127 -4.09 3.29 18.85
N LEU A 128 -4.69 3.58 17.69
CA LEU A 128 -4.97 2.63 16.64
C LEU A 128 -4.08 2.92 15.44
N ILE A 129 -3.13 2.04 15.14
CA ILE A 129 -2.24 2.16 13.99
C ILE A 129 -2.83 1.34 12.85
N LEU A 130 -3.11 1.97 11.70
CA LEU A 130 -3.64 1.30 10.52
C LEU A 130 -2.55 1.19 9.46
N MET A 131 -2.33 0.00 8.93
CA MET A 131 -1.27 -0.25 7.95
C MET A 131 -1.64 -1.37 6.98
N HIS A 132 -1.17 -1.28 5.73
CA HIS A 132 -1.27 -2.37 4.76
C HIS A 132 -0.64 -3.68 5.30
N GLY A 133 0.50 -3.58 5.98
CA GLY A 133 1.34 -4.73 6.34
C GLY A 133 2.58 -4.85 5.47
N PHE A 134 3.67 -5.36 6.04
CA PHE A 134 4.97 -5.55 5.43
C PHE A 134 5.36 -7.03 5.32
N ARG A 135 4.36 -7.91 5.29
CA ARG A 135 4.47 -9.36 5.54
C ARG A 135 4.90 -9.65 6.98
N GLU A 136 4.74 -10.89 7.42
CA GLU A 136 4.91 -11.29 8.82
C GLU A 136 6.19 -10.76 9.50
N GLN A 137 7.35 -10.93 8.86
CA GLN A 137 8.62 -10.46 9.45
C GLN A 137 8.69 -8.93 9.50
N GLY A 138 8.16 -8.24 8.49
CA GLY A 138 8.14 -6.79 8.46
C GLY A 138 7.15 -6.21 9.49
N ASP A 139 6.01 -6.87 9.68
CA ASP A 139 5.01 -6.52 10.68
C ASP A 139 5.59 -6.64 12.09
N LYS A 140 6.34 -7.73 12.36
CA LYS A 140 7.08 -7.94 13.62
C LYS A 140 8.08 -6.82 13.91
N ILE A 141 8.91 -6.48 12.91
CA ILE A 141 9.89 -5.40 13.04
C ILE A 141 9.19 -4.08 13.35
N PHE A 142 8.11 -3.76 12.62
CA PHE A 142 7.38 -2.52 12.83
C PHE A 142 6.71 -2.49 14.21
N LYS A 143 6.09 -3.59 14.64
CA LYS A 143 5.50 -3.76 15.97
C LYS A 143 6.55 -3.51 17.07
N ASP A 144 7.77 -4.01 16.92
CA ASP A 144 8.84 -3.76 17.89
C ASP A 144 9.32 -2.30 17.89
N GLN A 145 9.32 -1.62 16.73
CA GLN A 145 9.63 -0.19 16.65
C GLN A 145 8.59 0.68 17.38
N VAL A 146 7.30 0.35 17.26
CA VAL A 146 6.21 1.07 17.93
C VAL A 146 5.93 0.59 19.37
N GLN A 147 6.67 -0.41 19.87
CA GLN A 147 6.48 -0.93 21.22
C GLN A 147 6.68 0.13 22.30
N SER A 148 7.57 1.11 22.07
CA SER A 148 7.77 2.23 22.99
C SER A 148 6.48 3.03 23.22
N ILE A 149 5.63 3.17 22.20
CA ILE A 149 4.30 3.78 22.28
C ILE A 149 3.36 2.84 23.04
N GLY A 150 3.36 1.55 22.69
CA GLY A 150 2.54 0.51 23.33
C GLY A 150 2.80 0.31 24.83
N ASN A 151 3.98 0.71 25.32
CA ASN A 151 4.34 0.69 26.74
C ASN A 151 3.77 1.89 27.52
N ILE A 152 3.22 2.90 26.84
CA ILE A 152 2.70 4.14 27.44
C ILE A 152 1.18 4.20 27.30
N PHE A 153 0.67 3.91 26.10
CA PHE A 153 -0.76 3.95 25.79
C PHE A 153 -1.24 2.56 25.36
N PRO A 154 -2.47 2.15 25.71
CA PRO A 154 -3.15 1.06 25.01
C PRO A 154 -3.04 1.26 23.50
N THR A 155 -2.43 0.31 22.81
CA THR A 155 -2.10 0.42 21.39
C THR A 155 -2.46 -0.87 20.66
N SER A 156 -3.16 -0.72 19.55
CA SER A 156 -3.51 -1.82 18.64
C SER A 156 -3.11 -1.45 17.21
N MET A 157 -2.67 -2.45 16.45
CA MET A 157 -2.45 -2.35 15.01
C MET A 157 -3.60 -3.04 14.26
N GLY A 158 -4.20 -2.36 13.28
CA GLY A 158 -5.03 -2.97 12.25
C GLY A 158 -4.16 -3.19 11.02
N VAL A 159 -3.73 -4.44 10.81
CA VAL A 159 -2.85 -4.82 9.69
C VAL A 159 -3.71 -5.39 8.59
N GLY A 160 -3.69 -4.78 7.40
CA GLY A 160 -4.52 -5.22 6.29
C GLY A 160 -4.87 -4.12 5.29
N MET A 161 -5.41 -4.55 4.15
CA MET A 161 -5.87 -3.66 3.08
C MET A 161 -7.31 -3.18 3.28
N ALA A 162 -8.09 -3.79 4.18
CA ALA A 162 -9.47 -3.44 4.46
C ALA A 162 -10.35 -3.30 3.20
N MET A 163 -9.96 -4.00 2.12
CA MET A 163 -10.60 -3.89 0.80
C MET A 163 -11.96 -4.56 0.77
N MET A 164 -12.16 -5.54 1.65
CA MET A 164 -13.35 -6.38 1.70
C MET A 164 -13.88 -6.64 3.10
N THR A 165 -13.19 -6.16 4.13
CA THR A 165 -13.68 -6.25 5.49
C THR A 165 -13.12 -5.15 6.39
N ALA A 166 -13.81 -4.91 7.50
CA ALA A 166 -13.38 -4.03 8.58
C ALA A 166 -13.22 -4.78 9.92
N GLU A 167 -13.31 -6.12 9.94
CA GLU A 167 -13.32 -6.93 11.18
C GLU A 167 -12.12 -6.62 12.08
N HIS A 168 -10.93 -6.62 11.50
CA HIS A 168 -9.68 -6.40 12.21
C HIS A 168 -9.58 -4.99 12.83
N ILE A 169 -10.19 -3.99 12.19
CA ILE A 169 -10.26 -2.62 12.71
C ILE A 169 -11.23 -2.57 13.90
N GLN A 170 -12.40 -3.22 13.79
CA GLN A 170 -13.36 -3.29 14.90
C GLN A 170 -12.77 -4.02 16.11
N VAL A 171 -12.09 -5.15 15.91
CA VAL A 171 -11.40 -5.88 17.00
C VAL A 171 -10.36 -4.98 17.68
N GLY A 172 -9.55 -4.25 16.91
CA GLY A 172 -8.58 -3.30 17.47
C GLY A 172 -9.23 -2.20 18.31
N LEU A 173 -10.37 -1.65 17.87
CA LEU A 173 -11.12 -0.66 18.66
C LEU A 173 -11.70 -1.25 19.94
N ASP A 174 -12.28 -2.45 19.87
CA ASP A 174 -12.84 -3.16 21.02
C ASP A 174 -11.76 -3.44 22.07
N ASP A 175 -10.56 -3.84 21.63
CA ASP A 175 -9.41 -4.09 22.49
C ASP A 175 -8.93 -2.82 23.21
N LEU A 176 -8.84 -1.69 22.49
CA LEU A 176 -8.49 -0.40 23.06
C LEU A 176 -9.52 0.05 24.10
N LYS A 177 -10.81 -0.13 23.81
CA LYS A 177 -11.90 0.15 24.76
C LYS A 177 -11.85 -0.74 26.00
N ALA A 178 -11.59 -2.04 25.82
CA ALA A 178 -11.39 -2.97 26.93
C ALA A 178 -10.15 -2.62 27.78
N ALA A 179 -9.21 -1.85 27.23
CA ALA A 179 -8.09 -1.25 27.95
C ALA A 179 -8.40 0.11 28.61
N GLY A 180 -9.65 0.58 28.50
CA GLY A 180 -10.15 1.80 29.12
C GLY A 180 -10.11 3.04 28.22
N ALA A 181 -9.72 2.91 26.95
CA ALA A 181 -9.60 4.05 26.05
C ALA A 181 -10.97 4.70 25.80
N LYS A 182 -11.03 6.02 25.97
CA LYS A 182 -12.19 6.89 25.72
C LYS A 182 -11.91 7.86 24.57
N GLU A 183 -10.65 8.21 24.37
CA GLU A 183 -10.15 8.93 23.19
C GLU A 183 -9.13 8.05 22.49
N ILE A 184 -9.23 7.91 21.17
CA ILE A 184 -8.34 7.08 20.36
C ILE A 184 -7.76 7.92 19.21
N VAL A 185 -6.43 7.97 19.12
CA VAL A 185 -5.74 8.51 17.95
C VAL A 185 -5.61 7.40 16.90
N VAL A 186 -6.13 7.65 15.70
CA VAL A 186 -6.04 6.77 14.53
C VAL A 186 -4.90 7.26 13.65
N ILE A 187 -3.88 6.41 13.45
CA ILE A 187 -2.67 6.72 12.70
C ILE A 187 -2.67 5.93 11.38
N PRO A 188 -2.84 6.60 10.23
CA PRO A 188 -2.73 5.95 8.93
C PRO A 188 -1.25 5.85 8.50
N VAL A 189 -0.72 4.63 8.44
CA VAL A 189 0.64 4.36 7.95
C VAL A 189 0.60 4.23 6.42
N THR A 190 0.27 5.33 5.74
CA THR A 190 0.34 5.52 4.29
C THR A 190 1.27 6.70 3.96
N SER A 191 1.72 6.87 2.72
CA SER A 191 2.64 7.96 2.37
C SER A 191 1.96 9.33 2.35
N SER A 192 0.72 9.41 1.86
CA SER A 192 0.02 10.67 1.60
C SER A 192 -1.50 10.51 1.66
N GLY A 193 -2.21 11.64 1.64
CA GLY A 193 -3.68 11.70 1.67
C GLY A 193 -4.38 11.29 0.36
N THR A 194 -3.63 11.13 -0.74
CA THR A 194 -4.16 10.67 -2.04
C THR A 194 -4.27 9.14 -2.12
N ASN A 195 -3.77 8.43 -1.11
CA ASN A 195 -3.77 6.98 -1.08
C ASN A 195 -5.20 6.40 -0.94
N GLU A 196 -5.55 5.46 -1.81
CA GLU A 196 -6.83 4.78 -1.87
C GLU A 196 -7.20 4.07 -0.55
N LEU A 197 -6.22 3.41 0.08
CA LEU A 197 -6.40 2.72 1.37
C LEU A 197 -6.79 3.70 2.48
N TYR A 198 -6.19 4.89 2.50
CA TYR A 198 -6.57 5.92 3.47
C TYR A 198 -8.03 6.36 3.28
N ARG A 199 -8.50 6.49 2.03
CA ARG A 199 -9.91 6.81 1.75
C ARG A 199 -10.86 5.68 2.14
N GLN A 200 -10.46 4.43 1.95
CA GLN A 200 -11.23 3.27 2.43
C GLN A 200 -11.37 3.30 3.96
N TRP A 201 -10.28 3.57 4.70
CA TRP A 201 -10.37 3.71 6.15
C TRP A 201 -11.30 4.85 6.54
N LEU A 202 -11.19 6.02 5.92
CA LEU A 202 -12.12 7.13 6.19
C LEU A 202 -13.59 6.73 5.96
N TYR A 203 -13.89 5.92 4.93
CA TYR A 203 -15.23 5.34 4.76
C TYR A 203 -15.63 4.40 5.90
N ILE A 204 -14.74 3.47 6.29
CA ILE A 204 -14.98 2.50 7.37
C ILE A 204 -15.30 3.20 8.69
N PHE A 205 -14.66 4.34 8.96
CA PHE A 205 -14.91 5.17 10.13
C PHE A 205 -16.07 6.18 9.97
N GLY A 206 -16.79 6.14 8.85
CA GLY A 206 -17.92 7.05 8.57
C GLY A 206 -17.51 8.50 8.35
N GLN A 207 -16.24 8.78 8.07
CA GLN A 207 -15.74 10.11 7.69
C GLN A 207 -15.98 10.43 6.21
N ARG A 208 -16.34 9.42 5.42
CA ARG A 208 -16.72 9.53 4.01
C ARG A 208 -17.89 8.60 3.73
N GLU A 209 -18.75 9.01 2.80
CA GLU A 209 -19.92 8.21 2.43
C GLU A 209 -19.59 7.05 1.49
N THR A 210 -18.67 7.27 0.56
CA THR A 210 -18.35 6.31 -0.50
C THR A 210 -17.11 5.48 -0.15
N ALA A 211 -17.25 4.15 -0.22
CA ALA A 211 -16.15 3.21 -0.14
C ALA A 211 -15.25 3.30 -1.38
N GLU A 212 -13.93 3.31 -1.16
CA GLU A 212 -12.94 3.31 -2.24
C GLU A 212 -12.85 1.93 -2.91
N PHE A 213 -12.96 0.86 -2.11
CA PHE A 213 -12.97 -0.53 -2.57
C PHE A 213 -14.36 -1.13 -2.40
N ALA A 214 -14.47 -2.39 -1.97
CA ALA A 214 -15.78 -2.95 -1.65
C ALA A 214 -16.40 -2.20 -0.46
N SER A 215 -17.72 -2.06 -0.50
CA SER A 215 -18.50 -1.59 0.63
C SER A 215 -18.42 -2.65 1.75
N VAL A 216 -18.13 -2.21 2.97
CA VAL A 216 -17.92 -3.08 4.14
C VAL A 216 -18.61 -2.45 5.35
N PRO A 217 -18.92 -3.23 6.40
CA PRO A 217 -19.49 -2.66 7.62
C PRO A 217 -18.63 -1.53 8.18
N ARG A 218 -19.26 -0.41 8.51
CA ARG A 218 -18.59 0.67 9.25
C ARG A 218 -18.34 0.23 10.69
N VAL A 219 -17.19 0.61 11.22
CA VAL A 219 -16.88 0.31 12.62
C VAL A 219 -17.76 1.13 13.57
N LYS A 220 -18.00 0.58 14.75
CA LYS A 220 -18.82 1.17 15.81
C LYS A 220 -17.98 1.35 17.06
N THR A 221 -17.96 2.57 17.57
CA THR A 221 -17.30 2.91 18.84
C THR A 221 -17.94 4.14 19.45
N ASP A 222 -17.96 4.20 20.78
CA ASP A 222 -18.33 5.37 21.59
C ASP A 222 -17.09 6.17 22.03
N ALA A 223 -15.89 5.68 21.72
CA ALA A 223 -14.66 6.43 21.92
C ALA A 223 -14.57 7.59 20.92
N LYS A 224 -14.08 8.74 21.39
CA LYS A 224 -13.79 9.89 20.54
C LYS A 224 -12.56 9.59 19.68
N LEU A 225 -12.70 9.71 18.36
CA LEU A 225 -11.62 9.41 17.41
C LEU A 225 -10.91 10.69 16.96
N HIS A 226 -9.59 10.63 16.87
CA HIS A 226 -8.71 11.68 16.36
C HIS A 226 -7.92 11.14 15.18
N PHE A 227 -8.12 11.67 13.98
CA PHE A 227 -7.47 11.17 12.77
C PHE A 227 -6.20 11.97 12.48
N VAL A 228 -5.06 11.30 12.52
CA VAL A 228 -3.79 11.85 12.03
C VAL A 228 -3.82 11.84 10.51
N ALA A 229 -3.43 12.95 9.88
CA ALA A 229 -3.20 12.97 8.44
C ALA A 229 -1.93 12.16 8.09
N PRO A 230 -1.89 11.42 6.97
CA PRO A 230 -0.66 10.80 6.48
C PRO A 230 0.48 11.83 6.36
N PRO A 231 1.75 11.41 6.46
CA PRO A 231 2.90 12.31 6.59
C PRO A 231 3.08 13.24 5.38
N GLY A 232 2.79 12.81 4.15
CA GLY A 232 2.79 13.66 2.96
C GLY A 232 4.08 14.48 2.80
N GLU A 233 3.94 15.82 2.77
CA GLU A 233 5.05 16.78 2.66
C GLU A 233 5.73 17.12 4.00
N ASN A 234 5.54 16.31 5.05
CA ASN A 234 6.15 16.58 6.35
C ASN A 234 7.69 16.68 6.25
N PRO A 235 8.33 17.70 6.84
CA PRO A 235 9.79 17.87 6.78
C PRO A 235 10.59 16.65 7.26
N LEU A 236 10.07 15.88 8.23
CA LEU A 236 10.71 14.66 8.69
C LEU A 236 10.79 13.60 7.58
N VAL A 237 9.84 13.57 6.62
CA VAL A 237 9.93 12.69 5.44
C VAL A 237 11.05 13.17 4.51
N ALA A 238 11.19 14.48 4.31
CA ALA A 238 12.27 15.02 3.50
C ALA A 238 13.65 14.69 4.12
N GLU A 239 13.79 14.80 5.44
CA GLU A 239 15.00 14.40 6.16
C GLU A 239 15.31 12.90 5.98
N ILE A 240 14.30 12.01 6.05
CA ILE A 240 14.50 10.57 5.78
C ILE A 240 15.07 10.35 4.37
N LEU A 241 14.45 10.98 3.37
CA LEU A 241 14.84 10.83 1.97
C LEU A 241 16.24 11.41 1.71
N LEU A 242 16.57 12.53 2.37
CA LEU A 242 17.89 13.13 2.35
C LEU A 242 18.94 12.18 2.94
N ASP A 243 18.72 11.67 4.15
CA ASP A 243 19.66 10.75 4.82
C ASP A 243 19.88 9.50 3.98
N HIS A 244 18.81 8.94 3.40
CA HIS A 244 18.92 7.79 2.50
C HIS A 244 19.75 8.08 1.24
N ALA A 245 19.69 9.30 0.70
CA ALA A 245 20.49 9.70 -0.45
C ALA A 245 21.95 9.98 -0.06
N VAL A 246 22.18 10.70 1.04
CA VAL A 246 23.50 11.04 1.57
C VAL A 246 24.29 9.78 1.93
N GLU A 247 23.65 8.75 2.48
CA GLU A 247 24.26 7.45 2.75
C GLU A 247 24.96 6.83 1.52
N MET A 248 24.47 7.12 0.31
CA MET A 248 25.02 6.61 -0.94
C MET A 248 25.88 7.63 -1.68
N SER A 249 25.78 8.91 -1.33
CA SER A 249 26.38 10.04 -2.05
C SER A 249 27.91 10.06 -1.95
N LYS A 250 28.56 10.58 -3.00
CA LYS A 250 30.02 10.78 -3.05
C LYS A 250 30.41 12.20 -3.45
N ASP A 251 29.70 12.78 -4.40
CA ASP A 251 29.88 14.17 -4.87
C ASP A 251 28.49 14.73 -5.25
N PRO A 252 27.74 15.29 -4.28
CA PRO A 252 26.34 15.69 -4.49
C PRO A 252 26.15 16.60 -5.71
N GLY A 253 27.08 17.53 -5.95
CA GLY A 253 27.03 18.46 -7.07
C GLY A 253 27.14 17.80 -8.46
N LYS A 254 27.45 16.50 -8.53
CA LYS A 254 27.47 15.69 -9.77
C LYS A 254 26.46 14.53 -9.72
N GLU A 255 25.55 14.54 -8.77
CA GLU A 255 24.60 13.46 -8.52
C GLU A 255 23.16 13.89 -8.75
N VAL A 256 22.37 12.99 -9.33
CA VAL A 256 20.91 13.13 -9.50
C VAL A 256 20.22 12.14 -8.57
N VAL A 257 19.35 12.62 -7.71
CA VAL A 257 18.51 11.78 -6.85
C VAL A 257 17.14 11.59 -7.49
N ILE A 258 16.67 10.35 -7.53
CA ILE A 258 15.30 10.00 -7.92
C ILE A 258 14.59 9.47 -6.67
N ILE A 259 13.50 10.14 -6.29
CA ILE A 259 12.58 9.72 -5.23
C ILE A 259 11.45 8.93 -5.91
N ALA A 260 11.53 7.61 -5.84
CA ALA A 260 10.54 6.71 -6.43
C ALA A 260 9.42 6.39 -5.41
N GLY A 261 8.18 6.72 -5.75
CA GLY A 261 6.98 6.37 -5.01
C GLY A 261 6.16 5.28 -5.69
N HIS A 262 5.33 4.61 -4.92
CA HIS A 262 4.32 3.67 -5.44
C HIS A 262 3.32 4.40 -6.35
N GLY A 263 2.73 5.50 -5.85
CA GLY A 263 1.79 6.34 -6.58
C GLY A 263 0.37 5.76 -6.65
N PRO A 264 -0.66 6.61 -6.52
CA PRO A 264 -2.05 6.18 -6.64
C PRO A 264 -2.40 5.83 -8.09
N SER A 265 -3.45 5.04 -8.26
CA SER A 265 -3.85 4.46 -9.54
C SER A 265 -4.47 5.49 -10.48
N SER A 266 -5.19 6.47 -9.94
CA SER A 266 -5.88 7.50 -10.73
C SER A 266 -4.91 8.58 -11.21
N ALA A 267 -5.12 9.11 -12.42
CA ALA A 267 -4.28 10.18 -12.96
C ALA A 267 -4.35 11.47 -12.14
N ALA A 268 -5.52 11.79 -11.57
CA ALA A 268 -5.73 12.99 -10.76
C ALA A 268 -4.99 12.90 -9.42
N ASP A 269 -5.16 11.78 -8.70
CA ASP A 269 -4.43 11.53 -7.46
C ASP A 269 -2.92 11.48 -7.71
N ASN A 270 -2.50 10.91 -8.85
CA ASN A 270 -1.08 10.79 -9.18
C ASN A 270 -0.45 12.14 -9.49
N ALA A 271 -1.20 13.07 -10.10
CA ALA A 271 -0.74 14.43 -10.29
C ALA A 271 -0.49 15.14 -8.95
N GLU A 272 -1.37 14.92 -7.96
CA GLU A 272 -1.20 15.46 -6.62
C GLU A 272 -0.05 14.76 -5.86
N GLU A 273 0.12 13.45 -5.99
CA GLU A 273 1.27 12.73 -5.41
C GLU A 273 2.60 13.22 -6.00
N LEU A 274 2.65 13.48 -7.30
CA LEU A 274 3.84 14.07 -7.93
C LEU A 274 4.11 15.49 -7.43
N ARG A 275 3.08 16.27 -7.09
CA ARG A 275 3.23 17.58 -6.43
C ARG A 275 3.86 17.44 -5.05
N VAL A 276 3.37 16.48 -4.24
CA VAL A 276 3.93 16.15 -2.92
C VAL A 276 5.41 15.74 -3.04
N LEU A 277 5.72 14.83 -3.96
CA LEU A 277 7.10 14.39 -4.19
C LEU A 277 8.00 15.53 -4.69
N ALA A 278 7.47 16.48 -5.48
CA ALA A 278 8.21 17.65 -5.90
C ALA A 278 8.53 18.60 -4.73
N GLY A 279 7.62 18.75 -3.78
CA GLY A 279 7.85 19.48 -2.52
C GLY A 279 9.00 18.87 -1.71
N LEU A 280 8.97 17.55 -1.50
CA LEU A 280 10.04 16.81 -0.83
C LEU A 280 11.38 16.90 -1.60
N ALA A 281 11.34 16.74 -2.93
CA ALA A 281 12.51 16.82 -3.79
C ALA A 281 13.22 18.18 -3.69
N LYS A 282 12.46 19.27 -3.54
CA LYS A 282 13.03 20.62 -3.37
C LYS A 282 13.87 20.70 -2.09
N ILE A 283 13.37 20.17 -0.98
CA ILE A 283 14.09 20.16 0.31
C ILE A 283 15.34 19.29 0.20
N VAL A 284 15.21 18.06 -0.29
CA VAL A 284 16.34 17.13 -0.48
C VAL A 284 17.42 17.74 -1.39
N LYS A 285 17.02 18.44 -2.46
CA LYS A 285 17.96 19.12 -3.37
C LYS A 285 18.71 20.24 -2.66
N GLN A 286 17.97 21.10 -1.97
CA GLN A 286 18.52 22.27 -1.30
C GLN A 286 19.50 21.86 -0.20
N ASP A 287 19.09 20.92 0.66
CA ASP A 287 19.84 20.58 1.86
C ASP A 287 20.95 19.56 1.58
N GLY A 288 20.78 18.70 0.57
CA GLY A 288 21.80 17.74 0.13
C GLY A 288 22.82 18.30 -0.87
N GLY A 289 22.56 19.47 -1.48
CA GLY A 289 23.44 20.05 -2.50
C GLY A 289 23.52 19.23 -3.79
N PHE A 290 22.50 18.42 -4.08
CA PHE A 290 22.45 17.56 -5.26
C PHE A 290 22.29 18.36 -6.56
N ALA A 291 22.90 17.90 -7.65
CA ALA A 291 22.76 18.53 -8.97
C ALA A 291 21.29 18.60 -9.41
N ASP A 292 20.54 17.51 -9.18
CA ASP A 292 19.10 17.47 -9.38
C ASP A 292 18.41 16.46 -8.46
N VAL A 293 17.13 16.69 -8.16
CA VAL A 293 16.29 15.74 -7.41
C VAL A 293 14.91 15.70 -8.05
N ARG A 294 14.38 14.50 -8.30
CA ARG A 294 13.09 14.32 -8.99
C ARG A 294 12.20 13.31 -8.28
N GLY A 295 10.94 13.69 -8.11
CA GLY A 295 9.87 12.76 -7.73
C GLY A 295 9.33 12.01 -8.93
N ILE A 296 9.19 10.69 -8.82
CA ILE A 296 8.55 9.84 -9.82
C ILE A 296 7.65 8.83 -9.11
N THR A 297 6.49 8.54 -9.69
CA THR A 297 5.62 7.45 -9.25
C THR A 297 5.61 6.32 -10.28
N LEU A 298 5.57 5.08 -9.82
CA LEU A 298 5.44 3.92 -10.70
C LEU A 298 3.97 3.65 -11.09
N GLN A 299 3.03 4.06 -10.22
CA GLN A 299 1.62 3.69 -10.24
C GLN A 299 1.47 2.16 -10.33
N ASP A 300 1.99 1.43 -9.35
CA ASP A 300 2.10 -0.04 -9.46
C ASP A 300 0.75 -0.75 -9.57
N ASP A 301 -0.32 -0.14 -9.08
CA ASP A 301 -1.68 -0.68 -9.08
C ASP A 301 -2.56 -0.10 -10.22
N ALA A 302 -2.01 0.79 -11.05
CA ALA A 302 -2.67 1.25 -12.27
C ALA A 302 -2.67 0.15 -13.36
N PRO A 303 -3.48 0.31 -14.43
CA PRO A 303 -3.42 -0.60 -15.57
C PRO A 303 -1.99 -0.83 -16.09
N PRO A 304 -1.62 -2.05 -16.52
CA PRO A 304 -0.24 -2.41 -16.86
C PRO A 304 0.44 -1.45 -17.84
N GLU A 305 -0.32 -0.91 -18.80
CA GLU A 305 0.14 0.07 -19.78
C GLU A 305 0.59 1.40 -19.14
N VAL A 306 -0.10 1.86 -18.09
CA VAL A 306 0.22 3.08 -17.36
C VAL A 306 1.52 2.89 -16.57
N ARG A 307 1.61 1.78 -15.82
CA ARG A 307 2.82 1.42 -15.07
C ARG A 307 4.03 1.27 -16.00
N ALA A 308 3.87 0.57 -17.12
CA ALA A 308 4.95 0.39 -18.11
C ALA A 308 5.46 1.72 -18.67
N ALA A 309 4.55 2.66 -18.98
CA ALA A 309 4.93 4.00 -19.43
C ALA A 309 5.72 4.78 -18.36
N ASN A 310 5.35 4.65 -17.07
CA ASN A 310 6.07 5.31 -15.98
C ASN A 310 7.44 4.69 -15.72
N VAL A 311 7.57 3.36 -15.84
CA VAL A 311 8.87 2.66 -15.81
C VAL A 311 9.76 3.16 -16.96
N GLN A 312 9.22 3.30 -18.17
CA GLN A 312 9.98 3.82 -19.30
C GLN A 312 10.49 5.25 -19.06
N LYS A 313 9.64 6.15 -18.56
CA LYS A 313 10.05 7.52 -18.17
C LYS A 313 11.16 7.51 -17.12
N LEU A 314 11.05 6.63 -16.12
CA LEU A 314 12.08 6.49 -15.09
C LEU A 314 13.41 6.07 -15.70
N ARG A 315 13.41 5.06 -16.60
CA ARG A 315 14.62 4.60 -17.29
C ARG A 315 15.26 5.71 -18.12
N GLU A 316 14.46 6.49 -18.85
CA GLU A 316 14.92 7.65 -19.62
C GLU A 316 15.59 8.71 -18.75
N VAL A 317 15.07 8.97 -17.54
CA VAL A 317 15.69 9.90 -16.59
C VAL A 317 17.05 9.40 -16.13
N VAL A 318 17.16 8.10 -15.80
CA VAL A 318 18.44 7.48 -15.40
C VAL A 318 19.46 7.56 -16.55
N GLU A 319 19.07 7.13 -17.75
CA GLU A 319 19.94 7.15 -18.93
C GLU A 319 20.40 8.58 -19.27
N ALA A 320 19.49 9.54 -19.28
CA ALA A 320 19.81 10.94 -19.56
C ALA A 320 20.80 11.55 -18.55
N ALA A 321 20.66 11.23 -17.26
CA ALA A 321 21.61 11.67 -16.23
C ALA A 321 22.98 11.00 -16.43
N THR A 322 23.02 9.70 -16.67
CA THR A 322 24.28 8.97 -16.89
C THR A 322 25.00 9.43 -18.16
N ASN A 323 24.28 9.75 -19.24
CA ASN A 323 24.85 10.28 -20.48
C ASN A 323 25.47 11.68 -20.31
N LYS A 324 25.04 12.43 -19.28
CA LYS A 324 25.66 13.70 -18.86
C LYS A 324 26.86 13.51 -17.93
N GLY A 325 27.26 12.27 -17.65
CA GLY A 325 28.32 11.94 -16.69
C GLY A 325 27.90 12.10 -15.23
N GLN A 326 26.60 12.19 -14.94
CA GLN A 326 26.09 12.28 -13.56
C GLN A 326 25.89 10.90 -12.97
N ARG A 327 26.09 10.77 -11.66
CA ARG A 327 25.78 9.54 -10.92
C ARG A 327 24.34 9.60 -10.43
N VAL A 328 23.59 8.50 -10.59
CA VAL A 328 22.17 8.45 -10.23
C VAL A 328 21.98 7.68 -8.92
N LEU A 329 21.28 8.30 -7.99
CA LEU A 329 20.89 7.72 -6.70
C LEU A 329 19.38 7.54 -6.68
N VAL A 330 18.90 6.35 -6.32
CA VAL A 330 17.48 6.05 -6.22
C VAL A 330 17.13 5.77 -4.75
N VAL A 331 16.27 6.61 -4.20
CA VAL A 331 15.64 6.45 -2.88
C VAL A 331 14.13 6.25 -3.06
N THR A 332 13.45 5.73 -2.04
CA THR A 332 12.03 5.41 -2.17
C THR A 332 11.15 6.13 -1.16
N ASN A 333 10.09 6.80 -1.65
CA ASN A 333 8.96 7.26 -0.83
C ASN A 333 7.96 6.11 -0.63
N LEU A 334 8.43 5.06 0.03
CA LEU A 334 7.66 3.85 0.32
C LEU A 334 7.69 3.60 1.81
N ILE A 335 6.52 3.35 2.41
CA ILE A 335 6.41 3.11 3.85
C ILE A 335 7.33 1.95 4.27
N GLY A 336 7.12 0.76 3.70
CA GLY A 336 7.90 -0.44 3.99
C GLY A 336 8.98 -0.75 2.96
N ALA A 337 9.77 -1.79 3.26
CA ALA A 337 10.80 -2.32 2.37
C ALA A 337 10.35 -3.63 1.67
N ARG A 338 11.12 -4.05 0.65
CA ARG A 338 11.10 -5.35 -0.07
C ARG A 338 10.34 -5.37 -1.40
N THR A 339 9.01 -5.46 -1.40
CA THR A 339 8.25 -5.89 -2.59
C THR A 339 8.42 -4.92 -3.76
N ILE A 340 8.07 -3.65 -3.55
CA ILE A 340 8.15 -2.64 -4.61
C ILE A 340 9.61 -2.31 -4.92
N GLN A 341 10.50 -2.27 -3.92
CA GLN A 341 11.93 -2.07 -4.14
C GLN A 341 12.53 -3.17 -5.03
N ALA A 342 12.11 -4.43 -4.88
CA ALA A 342 12.57 -5.54 -5.73
C ALA A 342 12.08 -5.39 -7.18
N LYS A 343 10.81 -5.02 -7.38
CA LYS A 343 10.27 -4.69 -8.72
C LYS A 343 11.03 -3.55 -9.36
N LEU A 344 11.23 -2.44 -8.63
CA LEU A 344 11.96 -1.26 -9.10
C LEU A 344 13.39 -1.59 -9.53
N ARG A 345 14.12 -2.43 -8.78
CA ARG A 345 15.45 -2.90 -9.21
C ARG A 345 15.40 -3.72 -10.50
N SER A 346 14.37 -4.54 -10.67
CA SER A 346 14.14 -5.29 -11.92
C SER A 346 13.82 -4.35 -13.08
N ASP A 347 12.97 -3.35 -12.85
CA ASP A 347 12.57 -2.34 -13.84
C ASP A 347 13.79 -1.52 -14.33
N LEU A 348 14.78 -1.30 -13.47
CA LEU A 348 16.02 -0.57 -13.77
C LEU A 348 17.20 -1.47 -14.19
N LYS A 349 16.97 -2.77 -14.43
CA LYS A 349 18.04 -3.69 -14.83
C LYS A 349 18.75 -3.19 -16.10
N GLY A 350 20.08 -3.27 -16.08
CA GLY A 350 20.95 -2.85 -17.19
C GLY A 350 21.35 -1.37 -17.16
N LEU A 351 20.84 -0.57 -16.20
CA LEU A 351 21.21 0.84 -16.04
C LEU A 351 22.24 1.02 -14.91
N SER A 352 22.98 2.13 -14.96
CA SER A 352 23.94 2.51 -13.92
C SER A 352 23.27 3.42 -12.89
N TYR A 353 23.11 2.94 -11.67
CA TYR A 353 22.51 3.68 -10.56
C TYR A 353 22.89 3.02 -9.22
N GLU A 354 22.64 3.75 -8.14
CA GLU A 354 22.79 3.29 -6.77
C GLU A 354 21.42 3.29 -6.11
N PHE A 355 21.18 2.35 -5.20
CA PHE A 355 19.84 2.09 -4.69
C PHE A 355 19.80 1.96 -3.18
N ASN A 356 18.98 2.77 -2.52
CA ASN A 356 18.70 2.61 -1.10
C ASN A 356 17.54 1.63 -0.91
N PRO A 357 17.73 0.50 -0.19
CA PRO A 357 16.69 -0.51 -0.04
C PRO A 357 15.72 -0.26 1.13
N LYS A 358 15.91 0.81 1.91
CA LYS A 358 15.13 1.10 3.12
C LYS A 358 13.81 1.79 2.77
N GLY A 359 12.75 1.48 3.52
CA GLY A 359 11.49 2.23 3.52
C GLY A 359 11.49 3.29 4.61
N LEU A 360 10.50 4.19 4.58
CA LEU A 360 10.39 5.31 5.53
C LEU A 360 10.35 4.82 6.99
N VAL A 361 9.63 3.73 7.28
CA VAL A 361 9.51 3.18 8.64
C VAL A 361 10.82 2.65 9.20
N ASN A 362 11.83 2.43 8.35
CA ASN A 362 13.16 2.00 8.79
C ASN A 362 14.00 3.17 9.34
N HIS A 363 13.53 4.41 9.22
CA HIS A 363 14.22 5.59 9.73
C HIS A 363 13.62 6.10 11.05
N PRO A 364 14.43 6.52 12.04
CA PRO A 364 13.95 7.05 13.32
C PRO A 364 12.96 8.23 13.19
N ASN A 365 13.13 9.06 12.17
CA ASN A 365 12.23 10.20 11.93
C ASN A 365 10.77 9.80 11.64
N PHE A 366 10.52 8.58 11.18
CA PHE A 366 9.15 8.11 11.01
C PHE A 366 8.47 7.87 12.37
N MET A 367 9.21 7.31 13.34
CA MET A 367 8.73 7.18 14.72
C MET A 367 8.58 8.55 15.40
N LYS A 368 9.49 9.48 15.12
CA LYS A 368 9.39 10.87 15.58
C LYS A 368 8.13 11.54 15.06
N TRP A 369 7.85 11.44 13.75
CA TRP A 369 6.61 11.96 13.15
C TRP A 369 5.37 11.37 13.81
N MET A 370 5.34 10.06 14.03
CA MET A 370 4.22 9.40 14.69
C MET A 370 4.01 9.91 16.11
N GLY A 371 5.08 10.01 16.90
CA GLY A 371 5.01 10.53 18.27
C GLY A 371 4.58 11.99 18.35
N GLU A 372 5.08 12.85 17.45
CA GLU A 372 4.67 14.25 17.33
C GLU A 372 3.19 14.36 16.97
N SER A 373 2.73 13.58 15.99
CA SER A 373 1.33 13.57 15.56
C SER A 373 0.38 13.11 16.68
N VAL A 374 0.72 12.06 17.41
CA VAL A 374 -0.06 11.57 18.56
C VAL A 374 -0.17 12.65 19.64
N ARG A 375 0.97 13.27 19.99
CA ARG A 375 1.01 14.31 21.01
C ARG A 375 0.15 15.50 20.61
N GLU A 376 0.26 15.96 19.37
CA GLU A 376 -0.52 17.08 18.85
C GLU A 376 -2.03 16.82 18.91
N GLU A 377 -2.49 15.62 18.52
CA GLU A 377 -3.92 15.29 18.55
C GLU A 377 -4.50 15.25 19.96
N PHE A 378 -3.76 14.69 20.93
CA PHE A 378 -4.19 14.71 22.33
C PHE A 378 -4.15 16.11 22.94
N GLU A 379 -3.15 16.94 22.61
CA GLU A 379 -3.07 18.34 23.05
C GLU A 379 -4.24 19.17 22.50
N LYS A 380 -4.58 19.02 21.22
CA LYS A 380 -5.75 19.67 20.59
C LYS A 380 -7.04 19.26 21.31
N SER A 381 -7.21 17.96 21.61
CA SER A 381 -8.38 17.45 22.35
C SER A 381 -8.52 18.09 23.73
N ALA A 382 -7.41 18.16 24.47
CA ALA A 382 -7.36 18.75 25.80
C ALA A 382 -7.67 20.26 25.78
N ALA A 383 -7.18 20.99 24.78
CA ALA A 383 -7.45 22.42 24.61
C ALA A 383 -8.94 22.70 24.34
N VAL A 384 -9.58 21.93 23.45
CA VAL A 384 -11.02 22.04 23.18
C VAL A 384 -11.85 21.76 24.43
N SER A 385 -11.46 20.76 25.21
CA SER A 385 -12.15 20.39 26.46
C SER A 385 -12.04 21.48 27.52
N LYS A 386 -10.90 22.19 27.61
CA LYS A 386 -10.71 23.34 28.52
C LYS A 386 -11.45 24.60 28.08
N ALA A 387 -11.63 24.81 26.77
CA ALA A 387 -12.31 25.98 26.22
C ALA A 387 -13.85 25.93 26.36
N ARG A 388 -14.41 24.76 26.67
CA ARG A 388 -15.86 24.57 26.87
C ARG A 388 -16.16 24.75 28.37
N PRO A 389 -16.83 25.83 28.82
CA PRO A 389 -17.13 26.01 30.23
C PRO A 389 -18.03 24.88 30.73
N ALA A 390 -17.79 24.40 31.94
CA ALA A 390 -18.60 23.36 32.59
C ALA A 390 -20.00 23.92 32.87
N GLY A 391 -20.93 23.70 31.95
CA GLY A 391 -22.33 24.13 32.06
C GLY A 391 -22.80 24.88 30.82
N SER A 392 -23.30 24.13 29.84
CA SER A 392 -24.26 24.61 28.84
C SER A 392 -25.32 23.55 28.64
#